data_AF-A0AAD7UQ71-F1
#
_entry.id   AF-A0AAD7UQ71-F1
#
_cell.length_a   1.000
_cell.length_b   1.000
_cell.length_c   1.000
_cell.angle_alpha   90.00
_cell.angle_beta   90.00
_cell.angle_gamma   90.00
#
_symmetry.space_group_name_H-M   'P 1'
#
loop_
_entity.id
_entity.type
_entity.pdbx_description
1 polymer ?
#
loop_
_entity_poly.entity_id
_entity_poly.type
_entity_poly.pdbx_seq_one_letter_code
_entity_poly.pdbx_strand_id
1 'polypeptide(L)'
;MRVRIGERVRVVKGKHAGTSGLVVDVLKGGWMRIRRDDGGIASVQGRASVEVVGNEEPPPPARKPLADRNAAEAEIEEQRKAALVREAKRAQHLREAARALRMEREKAERARQNERSEREEKAERKAASEWLEREKAERARKEEQYDRARREERARQEAERRAREAERRARETERRKREYRRAYSKPDWRRPFSHQDARRPPHEEQQKREWTTPQKKTVDDSRLVRARHYRALKLAPSATTPEIKQQYRALARKCHPDKHTNRMSVSIANEVMAKINEAFFTLRDTASRQKYKSDVLSGRVE
;
A
#
# COMPACT_ATOMS: atom_id res chain seq x y z
N MET A 1 -28.08 35.02 108.57
CA MET A 1 -27.57 33.91 107.73
C MET A 1 -26.61 34.46 106.67
N ARG A 2 -25.38 33.95 106.55
CA ARG A 2 -24.40 34.38 105.53
C ARG A 2 -24.45 33.41 104.35
N VAL A 3 -25.19 33.75 103.29
CA VAL A 3 -25.19 33.00 102.02
C VAL A 3 -23.84 33.20 101.32
N ARG A 4 -23.18 32.12 100.90
CA ARG A 4 -21.89 32.15 100.19
C ARG A 4 -22.05 31.83 98.71
N ILE A 5 -21.11 32.32 97.89
CA ILE A 5 -20.98 31.90 96.49
C ILE A 5 -20.74 30.39 96.47
N GLY A 6 -21.46 29.67 95.61
CA GLY A 6 -21.41 28.21 95.50
C GLY A 6 -22.46 27.45 96.32
N GLU A 7 -23.21 28.12 97.20
CA GLU A 7 -24.32 27.47 97.92
C GLU A 7 -25.57 27.37 97.04
N ARG A 8 -26.28 26.25 97.16
CA ARG A 8 -27.60 26.07 96.54
C ARG A 8 -28.64 26.75 97.41
N VAL A 9 -29.41 27.63 96.80
CA VAL A 9 -30.40 28.45 97.48
C VAL A 9 -31.74 28.38 96.79
N ARG A 10 -32.81 28.53 97.56
CA ARG A 10 -34.18 28.70 97.06
C ARG A 10 -34.66 30.10 97.39
N VAL A 11 -35.15 30.81 96.39
CA VAL A 11 -35.72 32.15 96.56
C VAL A 11 -37.11 32.00 97.16
N VAL A 12 -37.35 32.62 98.31
CA VAL A 12 -38.61 32.51 99.07
C VAL A 12 -39.52 33.71 98.84
N LYS A 13 -38.96 34.88 98.51
CA LYS A 13 -39.73 36.12 98.28
C LYS A 13 -39.26 36.86 97.02
N GLY A 14 -40.21 37.53 96.33
CA GLY A 14 -39.95 38.38 95.16
C GLY A 14 -40.34 37.75 93.81
N LYS A 15 -39.95 38.40 92.69
CA LYS A 15 -40.30 38.02 91.31
C LYS A 15 -39.87 36.60 90.92
N HIS A 16 -38.90 36.03 91.64
CA HIS A 16 -38.36 34.70 91.38
C HIS A 16 -38.61 33.72 92.54
N ALA A 17 -39.60 33.99 93.40
CA ALA A 17 -39.99 33.09 94.48
C ALA A 17 -40.31 31.68 93.95
N GLY A 18 -39.88 30.65 94.68
CA GLY A 18 -39.98 29.23 94.30
C GLY A 18 -38.81 28.71 93.47
N THR A 19 -37.94 29.58 92.95
CA THR A 19 -36.82 29.15 92.10
C THR A 19 -35.63 28.68 92.95
N SER A 20 -35.10 27.49 92.68
CA SER A 20 -33.83 26.99 93.21
C SER A 20 -32.67 27.23 92.24
N GLY A 21 -31.48 27.45 92.79
CA GLY A 21 -30.27 27.53 91.99
C GLY A 21 -29.03 27.76 92.82
N LEU A 22 -27.87 27.82 92.15
CA LEU A 22 -26.57 28.05 92.78
C LEU A 22 -26.24 29.54 92.80
N VAL A 23 -25.81 30.07 93.94
CA VAL A 23 -25.33 31.46 94.02
C VAL A 23 -24.02 31.57 93.25
N VAL A 24 -24.02 32.33 92.15
CA VAL A 24 -22.84 32.54 91.31
C VAL A 24 -22.10 33.82 91.72
N ASP A 25 -22.84 34.83 92.19
CA ASP A 25 -22.24 36.12 92.53
C ASP A 25 -23.06 36.88 93.59
N VAL A 26 -22.37 37.69 94.40
CA VAL A 26 -22.96 38.54 95.45
C VAL A 26 -22.49 39.97 95.23
N LEU A 27 -23.36 40.81 94.69
CA LEU A 27 -23.06 42.18 94.28
C LEU A 27 -23.17 43.16 95.47
N LYS A 28 -22.41 44.25 95.41
CA LYS A 28 -22.53 45.38 96.35
C LYS A 28 -23.94 45.98 96.26
N GLY A 29 -24.57 46.28 97.41
CA GLY A 29 -25.96 46.75 97.48
C GLY A 29 -27.01 45.68 97.77
N GLY A 30 -26.60 44.46 98.15
CA GLY A 30 -27.51 43.40 98.61
C GLY A 30 -28.20 42.61 97.50
N TRP A 31 -27.73 42.74 96.26
CA TRP A 31 -28.16 41.94 95.11
C TRP A 31 -27.33 40.67 94.98
N MET A 32 -27.95 39.57 94.57
CA MET A 32 -27.32 38.28 94.34
C MET A 32 -27.72 37.72 92.99
N ARG A 33 -26.79 37.05 92.31
CA ARG A 33 -27.05 36.30 91.06
C ARG A 33 -27.08 34.81 91.36
N ILE A 34 -28.17 34.17 90.99
CA ILE A 34 -28.40 32.74 91.17
C ILE A 34 -28.54 32.12 89.78
N ARG A 35 -27.76 31.08 89.50
CA ARG A 35 -27.94 30.23 88.32
C ARG A 35 -28.96 29.15 88.64
N ARG A 36 -30.10 29.21 87.96
CA ARG A 36 -31.20 28.28 88.09
C ARG A 36 -30.84 26.91 87.54
N ASP A 37 -31.59 25.90 87.93
CA ASP A 37 -31.47 24.53 87.41
C ASP A 37 -31.84 24.41 85.92
N ASP A 38 -32.59 25.38 85.37
CA ASP A 38 -32.92 25.51 83.95
C ASP A 38 -31.76 26.11 83.09
N GLY A 39 -30.65 26.47 83.73
CA GLY A 39 -29.48 27.08 83.08
C GLY A 39 -29.51 28.61 82.99
N GLY A 40 -30.61 29.27 83.35
CA GLY A 40 -30.76 30.73 83.35
C GLY A 40 -30.14 31.42 84.58
N ILE A 41 -29.77 32.71 84.44
CA ILE A 41 -29.25 33.53 85.55
C ILE A 41 -30.35 34.50 86.01
N ALA A 42 -30.71 34.45 87.30
CA ALA A 42 -31.66 35.36 87.92
C ALA A 42 -30.95 36.30 88.91
N SER A 43 -31.34 37.58 88.92
CA SER A 43 -30.88 38.56 89.91
C SER A 43 -31.96 38.76 90.97
N VAL A 44 -31.60 38.60 92.24
CA VAL A 44 -32.52 38.68 93.39
C VAL A 44 -32.00 39.71 94.38
N GLN A 45 -32.92 40.52 94.92
CA GLN A 45 -32.61 41.58 95.87
C GLN A 45 -32.90 41.14 97.30
N GLY A 46 -31.92 41.32 98.19
CA GLY A 46 -32.08 41.14 99.63
C GLY A 46 -31.71 39.73 100.11
N ARG A 47 -30.84 39.70 101.14
CA ARG A 47 -30.37 38.48 101.82
C ARG A 47 -31.47 37.74 102.61
N ALA A 48 -32.58 38.40 102.91
CA ALA A 48 -33.73 37.82 103.63
C ALA A 48 -34.75 37.14 102.69
N SER A 49 -34.57 37.27 101.38
CA SER A 49 -35.48 36.75 100.36
C SER A 49 -35.12 35.32 99.93
N VAL A 50 -34.07 34.73 100.50
CA VAL A 50 -33.41 33.52 99.99
C VAL A 50 -33.03 32.60 101.15
N GLU A 51 -33.42 31.33 101.06
CA GLU A 51 -33.06 30.26 102.01
C GLU A 51 -32.00 29.34 101.40
N VAL A 52 -31.00 28.95 102.20
CA VAL A 52 -29.99 27.96 101.78
C VAL A 52 -30.60 26.58 101.85
N VAL A 53 -30.69 25.90 100.70
CA VAL A 53 -31.11 24.50 100.63
C VAL A 53 -29.86 23.67 100.86
N GLY A 54 -29.73 23.10 102.06
CA GLY A 54 -28.69 22.11 102.35
C GLY A 54 -28.77 20.99 101.30
N ASN A 55 -27.62 20.61 100.74
CA ASN A 55 -27.52 19.55 99.74
C ASN A 55 -28.08 18.23 100.30
N GLU A 56 -29.33 17.92 99.99
CA GLU A 56 -29.79 16.53 99.99
C GLU A 56 -29.26 15.89 98.71
N GLU A 57 -28.26 15.03 98.87
CA GLU A 57 -27.80 14.11 97.82
C GLU A 57 -29.00 13.29 97.33
N PRO A 58 -29.29 13.28 96.01
CA PRO A 58 -30.36 12.43 95.50
C PRO A 58 -29.96 10.96 95.73
N PRO A 59 -30.90 10.09 96.15
CA PRO A 59 -30.61 8.69 96.37
C PRO A 59 -30.11 8.05 95.07
N PRO A 60 -29.09 7.16 95.13
CA PRO A 60 -28.58 6.51 93.93
C PRO A 60 -29.73 5.79 93.21
N PRO A 61 -29.82 5.89 91.87
CA PRO A 61 -30.90 5.25 91.14
C PRO A 61 -30.88 3.74 91.40
N ALA A 62 -32.06 3.16 91.60
CA ALA A 62 -32.25 1.75 91.92
C ALA A 62 -31.46 0.87 90.94
N ARG A 63 -30.52 0.08 91.47
CA ARG A 63 -29.76 -0.91 90.70
C ARG A 63 -30.76 -1.96 90.20
N LYS A 64 -30.90 -2.09 88.87
CA LYS A 64 -31.64 -3.20 88.25
C LYS A 64 -31.11 -4.53 88.80
N PRO A 65 -31.97 -5.55 88.99
CA PRO A 65 -31.57 -6.84 89.54
C PRO A 65 -30.46 -7.48 88.68
N LEU A 66 -29.54 -8.21 89.32
CA LEU A 66 -28.30 -8.73 88.73
C LEU A 66 -28.56 -9.60 87.47
N ALA A 67 -29.71 -10.27 87.41
CA ALA A 67 -30.12 -11.10 86.26
C ALA A 67 -30.35 -10.29 84.97
N ASP A 68 -30.97 -9.11 85.05
CA ASP A 68 -31.26 -8.27 83.88
C ASP A 68 -29.98 -7.61 83.32
N ARG A 69 -28.98 -7.37 84.17
CA ARG A 69 -27.65 -6.87 83.75
C ARG A 69 -26.87 -7.92 82.98
N ASN A 70 -26.87 -9.17 83.46
CA ASN A 70 -26.21 -10.27 82.78
C ASN A 70 -26.85 -10.57 81.41
N ALA A 71 -28.18 -10.47 81.31
CA ALA A 71 -28.90 -10.62 80.04
C ALA A 71 -28.56 -9.49 79.04
N ALA A 72 -28.53 -8.23 79.50
CA ALA A 72 -28.14 -7.10 78.65
C ALA A 72 -26.65 -7.15 78.23
N GLU A 73 -25.75 -7.60 79.11
CA GLU A 73 -24.34 -7.81 78.78
C GLU A 73 -24.16 -8.94 77.75
N ALA A 74 -24.93 -10.03 77.85
CA ALA A 74 -24.94 -11.11 76.87
C ALA A 74 -25.42 -10.65 75.48
N GLU A 75 -26.48 -9.83 75.40
CA GLU A 75 -26.94 -9.24 74.14
C GLU A 75 -25.87 -8.31 73.51
N ILE A 76 -25.18 -7.50 74.33
CA ILE A 76 -24.09 -6.63 73.84
C ILE A 76 -22.91 -7.48 73.33
N GLU A 77 -22.59 -8.59 74.02
CA GLU A 77 -21.53 -9.50 73.59
C GLU A 77 -21.90 -10.23 72.28
N GLU A 78 -23.16 -10.65 72.12
CA GLU A 78 -23.69 -11.22 70.89
C GLU A 78 -23.64 -10.21 69.74
N GLN A 79 -24.05 -8.96 69.97
CA GLN A 79 -23.96 -7.89 68.98
C GLN A 79 -22.51 -7.59 68.58
N ARG A 80 -21.55 -7.63 69.53
CA ARG A 80 -20.12 -7.49 69.24
C ARG A 80 -19.59 -8.65 68.40
N LYS A 81 -19.95 -9.90 68.73
CA LYS A 81 -19.61 -11.09 67.93
C LYS A 81 -20.20 -11.00 66.53
N ALA A 82 -21.45 -10.58 66.39
CA ALA A 82 -22.10 -10.35 65.11
C ALA A 82 -21.43 -9.22 64.29
N ALA A 83 -20.99 -8.14 64.95
CA ALA A 83 -20.23 -7.07 64.31
C ALA A 83 -18.88 -7.55 63.79
N LEU A 84 -18.13 -8.33 64.59
CA LEU A 84 -16.87 -8.95 64.18
C LEU A 84 -17.05 -9.90 62.98
N VAL A 85 -18.11 -10.71 62.97
CA VAL A 85 -18.42 -11.58 61.82
C VAL A 85 -18.74 -10.76 60.56
N ARG A 86 -19.49 -9.65 60.69
CA ARG A 86 -19.77 -8.74 59.56
C ARG A 86 -18.50 -8.09 59.03
N GLU A 87 -17.60 -7.67 59.92
CA GLU A 87 -16.32 -7.08 59.57
C GLU A 87 -15.40 -8.10 58.89
N ALA A 88 -15.32 -9.33 59.40
CA ALA A 88 -14.58 -10.42 58.79
C ALA A 88 -15.09 -10.74 57.36
N LYS A 89 -16.41 -10.78 57.16
CA LYS A 89 -17.02 -10.95 55.83
C LYS A 89 -16.68 -9.78 54.89
N ARG A 90 -16.74 -8.54 55.37
CA ARG A 90 -16.31 -7.36 54.60
C ARG A 90 -14.83 -7.46 54.21
N ALA A 91 -13.96 -7.89 55.14
CA ALA A 91 -12.55 -8.10 54.86
C ALA A 91 -12.31 -9.22 53.84
N GLN A 92 -13.09 -10.31 53.87
CA GLN A 92 -13.05 -11.37 52.86
C GLN A 92 -13.46 -10.83 51.48
N HIS A 93 -14.58 -10.12 51.38
CA HIS A 93 -15.00 -9.51 50.11
C HIS A 93 -13.97 -8.51 49.57
N LEU A 94 -13.34 -7.71 50.43
CA LEU A 94 -12.25 -6.81 50.02
C LEU A 94 -11.02 -7.57 49.50
N ARG A 95 -10.67 -8.71 50.11
CA ARG A 95 -9.58 -9.58 49.62
C ARG A 95 -9.91 -10.21 48.27
N GLU A 96 -11.15 -10.66 48.08
CA GLU A 96 -11.63 -11.20 46.80
C GLU A 96 -11.66 -10.12 45.72
N ALA A 97 -12.16 -8.93 46.03
CA ALA A 97 -12.12 -7.77 45.13
C ALA A 97 -10.68 -7.40 44.75
N ALA A 98 -9.75 -7.40 45.72
CA ALA A 98 -8.34 -7.15 45.45
C ALA A 98 -7.71 -8.23 44.56
N ARG A 99 -8.07 -9.52 44.74
CA ARG A 99 -7.65 -10.62 43.86
C ARG A 99 -8.21 -10.46 42.45
N ALA A 100 -9.50 -10.11 42.32
CA ALA A 100 -10.13 -9.86 41.03
C ALA A 100 -9.43 -8.71 40.28
N LEU A 101 -9.13 -7.59 40.96
CA LEU A 101 -8.40 -6.47 40.37
C LEU A 101 -6.98 -6.86 39.94
N ARG A 102 -6.28 -7.71 40.70
CA ARG A 102 -4.96 -8.24 40.29
C ARG A 102 -5.06 -9.09 39.02
N MET A 103 -6.04 -10.01 38.97
CA MET A 103 -6.26 -10.85 37.79
C MET A 103 -6.62 -10.02 36.56
N GLU A 104 -7.45 -8.99 36.70
CA GLU A 104 -7.79 -8.08 35.60
C GLU A 104 -6.57 -7.27 35.13
N ARG A 105 -5.71 -6.81 36.05
CA ARG A 105 -4.43 -6.18 35.68
C ARG A 105 -3.51 -7.13 34.93
N GLU A 106 -3.33 -8.36 35.42
CA GLU A 106 -2.50 -9.37 34.74
C GLU A 106 -3.06 -9.74 33.35
N LYS A 107 -4.39 -9.89 33.21
CA LYS A 107 -5.03 -10.09 31.90
C LYS A 107 -4.78 -8.90 30.97
N ALA A 108 -4.91 -7.67 31.46
CA ALA A 108 -4.67 -6.47 30.67
C ALA A 108 -3.19 -6.35 30.27
N GLU A 109 -2.25 -6.72 31.14
CA GLU A 109 -0.83 -6.76 30.82
C GLU A 109 -0.51 -7.82 29.77
N ARG A 110 -1.05 -9.03 29.91
CA ARG A 110 -0.92 -10.10 28.89
C ARG A 110 -1.52 -9.68 27.55
N ALA A 111 -2.67 -9.01 27.56
CA ALA A 111 -3.28 -8.48 26.34
C ALA A 111 -2.36 -7.45 25.65
N ARG A 112 -1.78 -6.51 26.42
CA ARG A 112 -0.80 -5.54 25.89
C ARG A 112 0.46 -6.22 25.35
N GLN A 113 0.94 -7.27 26.02
CA GLN A 113 2.08 -8.05 25.55
C GLN A 113 1.78 -8.77 24.24
N ASN A 114 0.60 -9.40 24.12
CA ASN A 114 0.16 -10.04 22.88
C ASN A 114 -0.01 -9.03 21.74
N GLU A 115 -0.63 -7.88 21.99
CA GLU A 115 -0.75 -6.82 20.98
C GLU A 115 0.62 -6.30 20.54
N ARG A 116 1.57 -6.19 21.48
CA ARG A 116 2.94 -5.79 21.16
C ARG A 116 3.65 -6.85 20.32
N SER A 117 3.56 -8.13 20.69
CA SER A 117 4.17 -9.22 19.92
C SER A 117 3.56 -9.34 18.53
N GLU A 118 2.24 -9.16 18.38
CA GLU A 118 1.59 -9.16 17.07
C GLU A 118 2.04 -7.98 16.19
N ARG A 119 2.26 -6.80 16.79
CA ARG A 119 2.80 -5.64 16.06
C ARG A 119 4.24 -5.87 15.62
N GLU A 120 5.06 -6.44 16.51
CA GLU A 120 6.45 -6.80 16.22
C GLU A 120 6.50 -7.85 15.09
N GLU A 121 5.71 -8.92 15.18
CA GLU A 121 5.64 -9.95 14.14
C GLU A 121 5.13 -9.38 12.80
N LYS A 122 4.12 -8.51 12.82
CA LYS A 122 3.66 -7.80 11.60
C LYS A 122 4.74 -6.91 11.01
N ALA A 123 5.51 -6.21 11.86
CA ALA A 123 6.62 -5.38 11.42
C ALA A 123 7.76 -6.22 10.82
N GLU A 124 8.08 -7.37 11.43
CA GLU A 124 9.07 -8.32 10.91
C GLU A 124 8.64 -8.92 9.57
N ARG A 125 7.38 -9.38 9.44
CA ARG A 125 6.82 -9.87 8.17
C ARG A 125 6.88 -8.80 7.09
N LYS A 126 6.55 -7.55 7.43
CA LYS A 126 6.66 -6.42 6.50
C LYS A 126 8.12 -6.15 6.11
N ALA A 127 9.03 -6.11 7.07
CA ALA A 127 10.46 -5.92 6.82
C ALA A 127 11.05 -7.05 5.94
N ALA A 128 10.66 -8.30 6.18
CA ALA A 128 11.05 -9.45 5.36
C ALA A 128 10.52 -9.33 3.92
N SER A 129 9.25 -8.91 3.76
CA SER A 129 8.67 -8.66 2.43
C SER A 129 9.38 -7.52 1.70
N GLU A 130 9.67 -6.41 2.39
CA GLU A 130 10.40 -5.28 1.81
C GLU A 130 11.83 -5.66 1.43
N TRP A 131 12.50 -6.47 2.25
CA TRP A 131 13.83 -7.00 1.96
C TRP A 131 13.82 -7.88 0.70
N LEU A 132 12.83 -8.78 0.57
CA LEU A 132 12.68 -9.64 -0.61
C LEU A 132 12.46 -8.81 -1.89
N GLU A 133 11.63 -7.77 -1.82
CA GLU A 133 11.40 -6.87 -2.96
C GLU A 133 12.65 -6.07 -3.33
N ARG A 134 13.45 -5.64 -2.35
CA ARG A 134 14.76 -5.01 -2.61
C ARG A 134 15.72 -5.97 -3.31
N GLU A 135 15.80 -7.22 -2.87
CA GLU A 135 16.62 -8.27 -3.50
C GLU A 135 16.18 -8.53 -4.95
N LYS A 136 14.87 -8.66 -5.19
CA LYS A 136 14.33 -8.80 -6.55
C LYS A 136 14.66 -7.60 -7.42
N ALA A 137 14.52 -6.38 -6.89
CA ALA A 137 14.86 -5.16 -7.61
C ALA A 137 16.37 -5.08 -7.93
N GLU A 138 17.24 -5.52 -7.02
CA GLU A 138 18.68 -5.58 -7.28
C GLU A 138 19.02 -6.61 -8.37
N ARG A 139 18.42 -7.80 -8.31
CA ARG A 139 18.58 -8.83 -9.34
C ARG A 139 18.10 -8.33 -10.70
N ALA A 140 16.94 -7.68 -10.76
CA ALA A 140 16.42 -7.06 -11.98
C ALA A 140 17.37 -5.99 -12.54
N ARG A 141 17.93 -5.12 -11.68
CA ARG A 141 18.94 -4.13 -12.10
C ARG A 141 20.20 -4.78 -12.67
N LYS A 142 20.69 -5.85 -12.05
CA LYS A 142 21.85 -6.61 -12.55
C LYS A 142 21.54 -7.28 -13.88
N GLU A 143 20.36 -7.85 -14.04
CA GLU A 143 19.89 -8.44 -15.29
C GLU A 143 19.77 -7.39 -16.40
N GLU A 144 19.17 -6.23 -16.12
CA GLU A 144 19.08 -5.12 -17.07
C GLU A 144 20.47 -4.58 -17.47
N GLN A 145 21.41 -4.51 -16.52
CA GLN A 145 22.79 -4.13 -16.80
C GLN A 145 23.48 -5.15 -17.72
N TYR A 146 23.29 -6.45 -17.46
CA TYR A 146 23.82 -7.52 -18.30
C TYR A 146 23.22 -7.47 -19.71
N ASP A 147 21.90 -7.30 -19.81
CA ASP A 147 21.20 -7.18 -21.08
C ASP A 147 21.63 -5.94 -21.87
N ARG A 148 21.86 -4.81 -21.18
CA ARG A 148 22.42 -3.60 -21.79
C ARG A 148 23.82 -3.88 -22.34
N ALA A 149 24.71 -4.47 -21.55
CA ALA A 149 26.07 -4.82 -21.99
C ALA A 149 26.04 -5.76 -23.20
N ARG A 150 25.15 -6.77 -23.20
CA ARG A 150 24.96 -7.69 -24.33
C ARG A 150 24.43 -7.00 -25.58
N ARG A 151 23.52 -6.02 -25.45
CA ARG A 151 23.03 -5.21 -26.58
C ARG A 151 24.13 -4.33 -27.15
N GLU A 152 24.93 -3.70 -26.28
CA GLU A 152 26.07 -2.89 -26.69
C GLU A 152 27.14 -3.72 -27.40
N GLU A 153 27.44 -4.92 -26.91
CA GLU A 153 28.39 -5.83 -27.57
C GLU A 153 27.90 -6.24 -28.96
N ARG A 154 26.62 -6.62 -29.10
CA ARG A 154 26.02 -6.90 -30.40
C ARG A 154 26.08 -5.70 -31.34
N ALA A 155 25.81 -4.50 -30.83
CA ALA A 155 25.92 -3.26 -31.60
C ALA A 155 27.36 -2.98 -32.04
N ARG A 156 28.36 -3.23 -31.18
CA ARG A 156 29.78 -3.12 -31.53
C ARG A 156 30.17 -4.11 -32.62
N GLN A 157 29.78 -5.37 -32.51
CA GLN A 157 30.04 -6.40 -33.53
C GLN A 157 29.38 -6.04 -34.86
N GLU A 158 28.14 -5.52 -34.83
CA GLU A 158 27.47 -5.09 -36.05
C GLU A 158 28.14 -3.85 -36.67
N ALA A 159 28.53 -2.87 -35.85
CA ALA A 159 29.26 -1.70 -36.30
C ALA A 159 30.61 -2.08 -36.93
N GLU A 160 31.34 -3.01 -36.33
CA GLU A 160 32.59 -3.54 -36.87
C GLU A 160 32.35 -4.25 -38.22
N ARG A 161 31.32 -5.10 -38.30
CA ARG A 161 30.96 -5.77 -39.56
C ARG A 161 30.61 -4.76 -40.65
N ARG A 162 29.84 -3.72 -40.31
CA ARG A 162 29.49 -2.62 -41.23
C ARG A 162 30.72 -1.83 -41.66
N ALA A 163 31.66 -1.56 -40.74
CA ALA A 163 32.92 -0.88 -41.05
C ALA A 163 33.79 -1.70 -42.02
N ARG A 164 33.95 -3.01 -41.76
CA ARG A 164 34.67 -3.94 -42.66
C ARG A 164 34.03 -4.00 -44.04
N GLU A 165 32.69 -4.01 -44.12
CA GLU A 165 31.98 -4.00 -45.40
C GLU A 165 32.13 -2.65 -46.13
N ALA A 166 32.05 -1.53 -45.41
CA ALA A 166 32.25 -0.20 -45.96
C ALA A 166 33.68 -0.04 -46.51
N GLU A 167 34.69 -0.55 -45.79
CA GLU A 167 36.08 -0.56 -46.26
C GLU A 167 36.24 -1.42 -47.51
N ARG A 168 35.65 -2.62 -47.54
CA ARG A 168 35.66 -3.49 -48.74
C ARG A 168 35.04 -2.77 -49.94
N ARG A 169 33.90 -2.11 -49.76
CA ARG A 169 33.24 -1.31 -50.79
C ARG A 169 34.12 -0.13 -51.23
N ALA A 170 34.78 0.56 -50.30
CA ALA A 170 35.69 1.66 -50.62
C ALA A 170 36.93 1.18 -51.42
N ARG A 171 37.50 0.03 -51.06
CA ARG A 171 38.59 -0.60 -51.82
C ARG A 171 38.13 -0.97 -53.24
N GLU A 172 36.92 -1.49 -53.38
CA GLU A 172 36.34 -1.85 -54.68
C GLU A 172 36.03 -0.62 -55.53
N THR A 173 35.47 0.45 -54.94
CA THR A 173 35.23 1.71 -55.66
C THR A 173 36.54 2.34 -56.11
N GLU A 174 37.60 2.31 -55.29
CA GLU A 174 38.90 2.81 -55.73
C GLU A 174 39.58 1.91 -56.77
N ARG A 175 39.44 0.59 -56.67
CA ARG A 175 39.88 -0.33 -57.74
C ARG A 175 39.18 0.01 -59.06
N ARG A 176 37.86 0.20 -59.04
CA ARG A 176 37.07 0.57 -60.23
C ARG A 176 37.44 1.95 -60.76
N LYS A 177 37.67 2.94 -59.89
CA LYS A 177 38.17 4.27 -60.31
C LYS A 177 39.56 4.19 -60.92
N ARG A 178 40.45 3.36 -60.39
CA ARG A 178 41.80 3.12 -60.94
C ARG A 178 41.73 2.43 -62.30
N GLU A 179 40.87 1.42 -62.43
CA GLU A 179 40.62 0.73 -63.69
C GLU A 179 40.02 1.67 -64.73
N TYR A 180 39.01 2.44 -64.35
CA TYR A 180 38.44 3.49 -65.20
C TYR A 180 39.51 4.50 -65.62
N ARG A 181 40.33 4.99 -64.68
CA ARG A 181 41.45 5.88 -64.99
C ARG A 181 42.47 5.22 -65.92
N ARG A 182 42.71 3.91 -65.85
CA ARG A 182 43.61 3.18 -66.76
C ARG A 182 43.01 3.01 -68.15
N ALA A 183 41.73 2.63 -68.24
CA ALA A 183 41.03 2.40 -69.50
C ALA A 183 40.72 3.71 -70.25
N TYR A 184 40.41 4.78 -69.51
CA TYR A 184 40.11 6.11 -70.01
C TYR A 184 41.22 7.13 -69.72
N SER A 185 42.43 6.67 -69.37
CA SER A 185 43.63 7.51 -69.43
C SER A 185 43.77 7.89 -70.89
N LYS A 186 43.44 9.15 -71.21
CA LYS A 186 43.48 9.71 -72.56
C LYS A 186 44.70 9.14 -73.30
N PRO A 187 44.50 8.40 -74.41
CA PRO A 187 45.59 8.11 -75.31
C PRO A 187 46.21 9.46 -75.67
N ASP A 188 47.52 9.53 -75.59
CA ASP A 188 48.28 10.75 -75.83
C ASP A 188 47.89 11.30 -77.22
N TRP A 189 47.10 12.37 -77.26
CA TRP A 189 46.68 13.02 -78.51
C TRP A 189 47.87 13.68 -79.24
N ARG A 190 49.06 13.63 -78.62
CA ARG A 190 50.37 13.97 -79.20
C ARG A 190 51.05 12.82 -79.95
N ARG A 191 50.40 11.66 -80.13
CA ARG A 191 50.84 10.69 -81.13
C ARG A 191 50.38 11.15 -82.51
N PRO A 192 51.28 11.35 -83.50
CA PRO A 192 50.89 11.66 -84.86
C PRO A 192 49.99 10.53 -85.38
N PHE A 193 48.84 10.90 -85.93
CA PHE A 193 47.88 10.00 -86.55
C PHE A 193 48.55 9.29 -87.74
N SER A 194 49.12 8.10 -87.52
CA SER A 194 49.79 7.34 -88.58
C SER A 194 48.71 6.63 -89.42
N HIS A 195 48.75 6.86 -90.74
CA HIS A 195 47.78 6.32 -91.70
C HIS A 195 47.83 4.78 -91.85
N GLN A 196 48.67 4.06 -91.10
CA GLN A 196 48.77 2.60 -91.16
C GLN A 196 47.84 1.88 -90.16
N ASP A 197 47.30 2.58 -89.15
CA ASP A 197 46.28 2.02 -88.25
C ASP A 197 44.86 2.02 -88.87
N ALA A 198 44.71 2.59 -90.06
CA ALA A 198 43.45 2.74 -90.79
C ALA A 198 43.10 1.52 -91.70
N ARG A 199 43.58 0.31 -91.38
CA ARG A 199 43.19 -0.91 -92.09
C ARG A 199 42.75 -2.03 -91.16
N ARG A 200 41.68 -1.81 -90.40
CA ARG A 200 40.70 -2.86 -90.13
C ARG A 200 39.38 -2.23 -89.71
N PRO A 201 38.34 -2.21 -90.57
CA PRO A 201 36.99 -2.06 -90.05
C PRO A 201 36.70 -3.33 -89.23
N PRO A 202 36.39 -3.25 -87.92
CA PRO A 202 35.75 -4.36 -87.26
C PRO A 202 34.37 -4.46 -87.90
N HIS A 203 34.16 -5.51 -88.68
CA HIS A 203 32.88 -6.05 -89.12
C HIS A 203 31.74 -5.64 -88.18
N GLU A 204 31.05 -4.56 -88.56
CA GLU A 204 29.87 -3.99 -87.90
C GLU A 204 28.62 -4.81 -88.28
N GLU A 205 28.80 -6.12 -88.38
CA GLU A 205 27.78 -7.07 -88.73
C GLU A 205 27.54 -7.99 -87.53
N GLN A 206 26.27 -8.00 -87.12
CA GLN A 206 25.60 -9.05 -86.35
C GLN A 206 25.59 -8.97 -84.81
N GLN A 207 25.86 -7.81 -84.21
CA GLN A 207 25.26 -7.49 -82.91
C GLN A 207 24.79 -6.04 -82.83
N LYS A 208 23.88 -5.67 -83.75
CA LYS A 208 22.65 -5.01 -83.29
C LYS A 208 22.01 -5.98 -82.29
N ARG A 209 22.50 -5.97 -81.05
CA ARG A 209 21.65 -6.31 -79.92
C ARG A 209 20.48 -5.39 -80.11
N GLU A 210 19.39 -6.00 -80.56
CA GLU A 210 18.06 -5.49 -80.47
C GLU A 210 18.04 -4.52 -79.30
N TRP A 211 17.88 -3.24 -79.59
CA TRP A 211 17.05 -2.46 -78.68
C TRP A 211 15.71 -3.16 -78.76
N THR A 212 15.56 -4.27 -78.03
CA THR A 212 14.29 -4.89 -77.78
C THR A 212 13.59 -3.80 -77.01
N THR A 213 12.80 -3.03 -77.75
CA THR A 213 11.81 -2.10 -77.23
C THR A 213 11.27 -2.77 -75.97
N PRO A 214 11.41 -2.17 -74.77
CA PRO A 214 10.81 -2.74 -73.57
C PRO A 214 9.35 -2.96 -73.93
N GLN A 215 8.93 -4.22 -74.01
CA GLN A 215 7.61 -4.57 -74.51
C GLN A 215 6.60 -3.67 -73.80
N LYS A 216 5.76 -2.99 -74.60
CA LYS A 216 4.69 -2.12 -74.12
C LYS A 216 4.02 -2.81 -72.92
N LYS A 217 4.22 -2.26 -71.72
CA LYS A 217 3.41 -2.63 -70.56
C LYS A 217 1.97 -2.35 -70.96
N THR A 218 1.19 -3.39 -71.17
CA THR A 218 -0.24 -3.22 -71.44
C THR A 218 -0.87 -2.60 -70.20
N VAL A 219 -1.85 -1.74 -70.41
CA VAL A 219 -2.56 -1.02 -69.32
C VAL A 219 -3.16 -2.01 -68.31
N ASP A 220 -3.43 -3.23 -68.76
CA ASP A 220 -3.97 -4.37 -68.00
C ASP A 220 -3.06 -4.87 -66.87
N ASP A 221 -1.74 -4.78 -67.01
CA ASP A 221 -0.82 -5.22 -65.95
C ASP A 221 -0.89 -4.31 -64.71
N SER A 222 -1.27 -3.04 -64.89
CA SER A 222 -1.29 -2.04 -63.81
C SER A 222 -2.39 -2.28 -62.77
N ARG A 223 -3.50 -2.92 -63.16
CA ARG A 223 -4.58 -3.33 -62.24
C ARG A 223 -4.23 -4.66 -61.55
N LEU A 224 -3.67 -5.61 -62.29
CA LEU A 224 -3.24 -6.90 -61.74
C LEU A 224 -2.07 -6.77 -60.75
N VAL A 225 -1.14 -5.83 -60.95
CA VAL A 225 -0.03 -5.55 -60.00
C VAL A 225 -0.55 -5.02 -58.66
N ARG A 226 -1.68 -4.31 -58.66
CA ARG A 226 -2.30 -3.79 -57.43
C ARG A 226 -3.18 -4.81 -56.72
N ALA A 227 -3.52 -5.91 -57.40
CA ALA A 227 -4.44 -6.91 -56.90
C ALA A 227 -3.92 -7.62 -55.65
N ARG A 228 -4.82 -7.88 -54.69
CA ARG A 228 -4.50 -8.45 -53.37
C ARG A 228 -3.63 -9.71 -53.44
N HIS A 229 -3.90 -10.65 -54.33
CA HIS A 229 -3.17 -11.92 -54.38
C HIS A 229 -1.76 -11.80 -55.00
N TYR A 230 -1.58 -11.00 -56.05
CA TYR A 230 -0.26 -10.73 -56.63
C TYR A 230 0.62 -9.92 -55.68
N ARG A 231 0.03 -8.97 -54.96
CA ARG A 231 0.71 -8.16 -53.93
C ARG A 231 1.09 -9.00 -52.71
N ALA A 232 0.23 -9.91 -52.26
CA ALA A 232 0.49 -10.82 -51.14
C ALA A 232 1.72 -11.72 -51.39
N LEU A 233 1.88 -12.23 -52.61
CA LEU A 233 3.03 -13.04 -53.01
C LEU A 233 4.23 -12.22 -53.54
N LYS A 234 4.08 -10.90 -53.67
CA LYS A 234 5.09 -9.98 -54.25
C LYS A 234 5.56 -10.43 -55.64
N LEU A 235 4.63 -10.84 -56.48
CA LEU A 235 4.89 -11.34 -57.83
C LEU A 235 4.32 -10.42 -58.89
N ALA A 236 4.96 -10.39 -60.05
CA ALA A 236 4.41 -9.78 -61.24
C ALA A 236 3.23 -10.62 -61.79
N PRO A 237 2.25 -10.01 -62.47
CA PRO A 237 1.16 -10.74 -63.14
C PRO A 237 1.64 -11.72 -64.22
N SER A 238 2.85 -11.50 -64.73
CA SER A 238 3.58 -12.34 -65.70
C SER A 238 4.30 -13.53 -65.07
N ALA A 239 4.32 -13.66 -63.73
CA ALA A 239 5.06 -14.71 -63.04
C ALA A 239 4.59 -16.12 -63.45
N THR A 240 5.53 -17.04 -63.62
CA THR A 240 5.25 -18.41 -64.01
C THR A 240 4.82 -19.27 -62.79
N THR A 241 4.14 -20.39 -63.01
CA THR A 241 3.74 -21.30 -61.92
C THR A 241 4.90 -21.82 -61.05
N PRO A 242 6.11 -22.11 -61.57
CA PRO A 242 7.25 -22.46 -60.72
C PRO A 242 7.72 -21.27 -59.86
N GLU A 243 7.72 -20.05 -60.38
CA GLU A 243 8.08 -18.83 -59.62
C GLU A 243 7.09 -18.56 -58.49
N ILE A 244 5.79 -18.79 -58.72
CA ILE A 244 4.74 -18.70 -57.69
C ILE A 244 5.02 -19.68 -56.54
N LYS A 245 5.36 -20.93 -56.87
CA LYS A 245 5.71 -21.95 -55.86
C LYS A 245 6.99 -21.61 -55.11
N GLN A 246 8.00 -21.06 -55.80
CA GLN A 246 9.25 -20.67 -55.19
C GLN A 246 9.05 -19.51 -54.20
N GLN A 247 8.29 -18.48 -54.58
CA GLN A 247 8.04 -17.36 -53.68
C GLN A 247 7.12 -17.71 -52.51
N TYR A 248 6.12 -18.55 -52.74
CA TYR A 248 5.31 -19.10 -51.65
C TYR A 248 6.19 -19.79 -50.61
N ARG A 249 7.12 -20.68 -51.03
CA ARG A 249 8.06 -21.35 -50.12
C ARG A 249 8.97 -20.36 -49.39
N ALA A 250 9.44 -19.32 -50.08
CA ALA A 250 10.30 -18.30 -49.47
C ALA A 250 9.56 -17.43 -48.44
N LEU A 251 8.30 -17.06 -48.70
CA LEU A 251 7.46 -16.27 -47.81
C LEU A 251 6.96 -17.10 -46.62
N ALA A 252 6.54 -18.35 -46.83
CA ALA A 252 6.15 -19.28 -45.78
C ALA A 252 7.29 -19.52 -44.78
N ARG A 253 8.53 -19.70 -45.26
CA ARG A 253 9.72 -19.84 -44.39
C ARG A 253 10.03 -18.60 -43.56
N LYS A 254 9.58 -17.41 -44.00
CA LYS A 254 9.77 -16.13 -43.30
C LYS A 254 8.65 -15.86 -42.30
N CYS A 255 7.41 -16.22 -42.64
CA CYS A 255 6.22 -15.93 -41.85
C CYS A 255 5.75 -17.12 -41.00
N HIS A 256 6.52 -18.22 -40.93
CA HIS A 256 6.13 -19.40 -40.16
C HIS A 256 5.98 -19.05 -38.67
N PRO A 257 4.85 -19.41 -38.02
CA PRO A 257 4.59 -19.05 -36.62
C PRO A 257 5.63 -19.64 -35.65
N ASP A 258 6.23 -20.78 -36.00
CA ASP A 258 7.29 -21.46 -35.22
C ASP A 258 8.59 -20.64 -35.08
N LYS A 259 8.82 -19.64 -35.95
CA LYS A 259 10.00 -18.76 -35.86
C LYS A 259 9.80 -17.52 -34.99
N HIS A 260 8.59 -17.32 -34.46
CA HIS A 260 8.21 -16.12 -33.72
C HIS A 260 7.89 -16.50 -32.27
N THR A 261 8.75 -16.11 -31.33
CA THR A 261 8.64 -16.48 -29.90
C THR A 261 7.74 -15.57 -29.07
N ASN A 262 7.28 -14.43 -29.59
CA ASN A 262 6.43 -13.48 -28.86
C ASN A 262 4.95 -13.60 -29.28
N ARG A 263 4.01 -13.65 -28.32
CA ARG A 263 2.57 -13.86 -28.54
C ARG A 263 1.95 -12.84 -29.51
N MET A 264 2.38 -11.58 -29.46
CA MET A 264 1.94 -10.54 -30.39
C MET A 264 2.42 -10.79 -31.84
N SER A 265 3.63 -11.31 -32.01
CA SER A 265 4.19 -11.62 -33.33
C SER A 265 3.61 -12.90 -33.94
N VAL A 266 3.17 -13.86 -33.12
CA VAL A 266 2.52 -15.10 -33.59
C VAL A 266 1.14 -14.80 -34.21
N SER A 267 0.35 -13.92 -33.60
CA SER A 267 -0.95 -13.52 -34.14
C SER A 267 -0.82 -12.88 -35.53
N ILE A 268 0.12 -11.92 -35.66
CA ILE A 268 0.39 -11.24 -36.92
C ILE A 268 0.97 -12.21 -37.96
N ALA A 269 1.85 -13.12 -37.56
CA ALA A 269 2.41 -14.13 -38.46
C ALA A 269 1.32 -15.09 -38.99
N ASN A 270 0.37 -15.51 -38.14
CA ASN A 270 -0.76 -16.34 -38.54
C ASN A 270 -1.66 -15.63 -39.57
N GLU A 271 -2.01 -14.37 -39.33
CA GLU A 271 -2.82 -13.58 -40.26
C GLU A 271 -2.11 -13.37 -41.62
N VAL A 272 -0.81 -13.07 -41.59
CA VAL A 272 -0.01 -12.89 -42.80
C VAL A 272 0.14 -14.21 -43.56
N MET A 273 0.35 -15.33 -42.85
CA MET A 273 0.45 -16.66 -43.44
C MET A 273 -0.88 -17.11 -44.06
N ALA A 274 -2.01 -16.83 -43.42
CA ALA A 274 -3.34 -17.10 -43.96
C ALA A 274 -3.56 -16.37 -45.30
N LYS A 275 -3.18 -15.09 -45.38
CA LYS A 275 -3.26 -14.30 -46.63
C LYS A 275 -2.35 -14.84 -47.74
N ILE A 276 -1.16 -15.34 -47.39
CA ILE A 276 -0.22 -15.96 -48.33
C ILE A 276 -0.77 -17.29 -48.86
N ASN A 277 -1.37 -18.11 -47.99
CA ASN A 277 -1.98 -19.38 -48.37
C ASN A 277 -3.18 -19.16 -49.30
N GLU A 278 -4.08 -18.23 -48.95
CA GLU A 278 -5.23 -17.83 -49.77
C GLU A 278 -4.77 -17.40 -51.19
N ALA A 279 -3.79 -16.49 -51.27
CA ALA A 279 -3.24 -16.04 -52.54
C ALA A 279 -2.59 -17.18 -53.35
N PHE A 280 -1.91 -18.12 -52.68
CA PHE A 280 -1.31 -19.26 -53.35
C PHE A 280 -2.35 -20.23 -53.90
N PHE A 281 -3.41 -20.54 -53.17
CA PHE A 281 -4.47 -21.44 -53.66
C PHE A 281 -5.16 -20.87 -54.90
N THR A 282 -5.44 -19.57 -54.94
CA THR A 282 -6.05 -18.90 -56.10
C THR A 282 -5.11 -18.85 -57.32
N LEU A 283 -3.80 -18.65 -57.11
CA LEU A 283 -2.83 -18.46 -58.19
C LEU A 283 -2.09 -19.74 -58.62
N ARG A 284 -2.18 -20.83 -57.85
CA ARG A 284 -1.52 -22.11 -58.13
C ARG A 284 -2.07 -22.78 -59.38
N ASP A 285 -3.39 -22.79 -59.52
CA ASP A 285 -4.09 -23.43 -60.62
C ASP A 285 -4.30 -22.46 -61.79
N THR A 286 -4.12 -22.95 -63.02
CA THR A 286 -4.18 -22.11 -64.22
C THR A 286 -5.60 -21.64 -64.50
N ALA A 287 -6.61 -22.49 -64.29
CA ALA A 287 -8.01 -22.11 -64.48
C ALA A 287 -8.47 -21.08 -63.44
N SER A 288 -8.15 -21.32 -62.16
CA SER A 288 -8.44 -20.40 -61.06
C SER A 288 -7.75 -19.04 -61.22
N ARG A 289 -6.50 -19.04 -61.70
CA ARG A 289 -5.74 -17.82 -62.01
C ARG A 289 -6.39 -17.01 -63.13
N GLN A 290 -6.83 -17.64 -64.21
CA GLN A 290 -7.46 -16.91 -65.32
C GLN A 290 -8.80 -16.28 -64.90
N LYS A 291 -9.60 -17.01 -64.12
CA LYS A 291 -10.84 -16.48 -63.54
C LYS A 291 -10.57 -15.26 -62.65
N TYR A 292 -9.58 -15.37 -61.76
CA TYR A 292 -9.16 -14.25 -60.92
C TYR A 292 -8.67 -13.05 -61.75
N LYS A 293 -7.88 -13.28 -62.81
CA LYS A 293 -7.46 -12.20 -63.73
C LYS A 293 -8.66 -11.54 -64.39
N SER A 294 -9.65 -12.29 -64.88
CA SER A 294 -10.87 -11.71 -65.47
C SER A 294 -11.73 -10.95 -64.45
N ASP A 295 -11.83 -11.45 -63.22
CA ASP A 295 -12.59 -10.79 -62.15
C ASP A 295 -11.94 -9.48 -61.71
N VAL A 296 -10.60 -9.42 -61.65
CA VAL A 296 -9.85 -8.20 -61.35
C VAL A 296 -9.92 -7.18 -62.50
N LEU A 297 -9.86 -7.64 -63.75
CA LEU A 297 -9.96 -6.74 -64.92
C LEU A 297 -11.37 -6.20 -65.12
N SER A 298 -12.41 -6.97 -64.74
CA SER A 298 -13.82 -6.54 -64.74
C SER A 298 -14.21 -5.73 -63.50
N GLY A 299 -13.31 -5.51 -62.54
CA GLY A 299 -13.56 -4.70 -61.33
C GLY A 299 -14.44 -5.39 -60.29
N ARG A 300 -14.64 -6.70 -60.40
CA ARG A 300 -15.46 -7.50 -59.49
C ARG A 300 -14.72 -7.83 -58.18
N VAL A 301 -13.39 -7.77 -58.20
CA VAL A 301 -12.49 -8.04 -57.07
C VAL A 301 -11.28 -7.09 -57.13
N GLU A 302 -10.86 -6.56 -55.97
CA GLU A 302 -9.68 -5.70 -55.80
C GLU A 302 -8.44 -6.42 -55.25
#